data_AF-A0A640XN12-F1
#
_entry.id   AF-A0A640XN12-F1
#
_cell.length_a   1.000
_cell.length_b   1.000
_cell.length_c   1.000
_cell.angle_alpha   90.00
_cell.angle_beta   90.00
_cell.angle_gamma   90.00
#
_symmetry.space_group_name_H-M   'P 1'
#
loop_
_entity.id
_entity.type
_entity.pdbx_description
1 polymer ?
#
loop_
_entity_poly.entity_id
_entity_poly.type
_entity_poly.pdbx_seq_one_letter_code
_entity_poly.pdbx_strand_id
1 'polypeptide(L)'
;MAKKINKKKIVGICPVGMIKTKCPSIRRTRQIRVRLLTLQREKKVDTDRVIKLRSALKEKKKRGIAGDCETCSFNTTKDAATPVTE
;
A
#
# COMPACT_ATOMS: atom_id res chain seq x y z
N MET A 1 -2.55 14.23 -21.19
CA MET A 1 -2.81 14.66 -19.79
C MET A 1 -2.28 13.60 -18.83
N ALA A 2 -1.13 13.82 -18.19
CA ALA A 2 -0.60 12.87 -17.21
C ALA A 2 -1.53 12.85 -15.99
N LYS A 3 -2.34 11.79 -15.85
CA LYS A 3 -3.20 11.59 -14.68
C LYS A 3 -2.28 11.55 -13.46
N LYS A 4 -2.27 12.60 -12.63
CA LYS A 4 -1.53 12.63 -11.36
C LYS A 4 -1.98 11.45 -10.50
N ILE A 5 -1.24 10.34 -10.54
CA ILE A 5 -1.60 9.12 -9.82
C ILE A 5 -1.36 9.38 -8.34
N ASN A 6 -2.43 9.52 -7.55
CA ASN A 6 -2.31 9.69 -6.12
C ASN A 6 -1.74 8.40 -5.49
N LYS A 7 -0.48 8.42 -5.06
CA LYS A 7 0.22 7.28 -4.42
C LYS A 7 -0.57 6.67 -3.26
N LYS A 8 -1.37 7.47 -2.52
CA LYS A 8 -2.27 6.97 -1.45
C LYS A 8 -3.44 6.15 -2.01
N LYS A 9 -4.00 6.54 -3.17
CA LYS A 9 -5.09 5.80 -3.83
C LYS A 9 -4.59 4.43 -4.27
N ILE A 10 -3.41 4.32 -4.89
CA ILE A 10 -2.84 3.07 -5.39
C ILE A 10 -2.83 1.93 -4.34
N VAL A 11 -2.54 2.23 -3.07
CA VAL A 11 -2.44 1.22 -2.00
C VAL A 11 -3.80 0.74 -1.50
N GLY A 12 -4.88 1.51 -1.69
CA GLY A 12 -6.24 1.19 -1.25
C GLY A 12 -7.28 0.96 -2.36
N ILE A 13 -7.01 1.47 -3.57
CA ILE A 13 -7.88 1.50 -4.74
C ILE A 13 -7.00 1.39 -6.00
N CYS A 14 -7.35 0.49 -6.90
CA CYS A 14 -6.64 0.36 -8.15
C CYS A 14 -7.03 1.52 -9.08
N PRO A 15 -6.08 2.23 -9.72
CA PRO A 15 -6.39 3.34 -10.62
C PRO A 15 -7.20 2.94 -11.86
N VAL A 16 -7.20 1.65 -12.24
CA VAL A 16 -8.06 1.11 -13.32
C VAL A 16 -9.38 0.52 -12.79
N GLY A 17 -9.72 0.74 -11.53
CA GLY A 17 -10.96 0.21 -10.95
C GLY A 17 -10.97 -1.32 -10.78
N MET A 18 -9.80 -1.98 -10.83
CA MET A 18 -9.70 -3.42 -10.61
C MET A 18 -10.32 -3.84 -9.27
N ILE A 19 -11.05 -4.95 -9.29
CA ILE A 19 -11.64 -5.55 -8.09
C ILE A 19 -10.54 -5.75 -7.03
N LYS A 20 -10.80 -5.24 -5.81
CA LYS A 20 -9.84 -5.21 -4.70
C LYS A 20 -9.28 -6.60 -4.33
N THR A 21 -10.05 -7.66 -4.57
CA THR A 21 -9.64 -9.05 -4.33
C THR A 21 -8.74 -9.62 -5.43
N LYS A 22 -8.81 -9.08 -6.65
CA LYS A 22 -7.98 -9.48 -7.79
C LYS A 22 -6.62 -8.78 -7.78
N CYS A 23 -6.56 -7.52 -7.32
CA CYS A 23 -5.28 -6.83 -7.20
C CYS A 23 -4.45 -7.39 -6.03
N PRO A 24 -3.28 -8.02 -6.29
CA PRO A 24 -2.48 -8.65 -5.24
C PRO A 24 -2.03 -7.65 -4.18
N SER A 25 -1.66 -6.43 -4.60
CA SER A 25 -1.21 -5.40 -3.66
C SER A 25 -2.31 -4.90 -2.73
N ILE A 26 -3.50 -4.59 -3.27
CA ILE A 26 -4.65 -4.14 -2.46
C ILE A 26 -5.10 -5.25 -1.52
N ARG A 27 -5.17 -6.49 -2.00
CA ARG A 27 -5.50 -7.67 -1.19
C ARG A 27 -4.56 -7.78 0.02
N ARG A 28 -3.25 -7.66 -0.20
CA ARG A 28 -2.24 -7.77 0.87
C ARG A 28 -2.27 -6.56 1.81
N THR A 29 -2.51 -5.34 1.32
CA THR A 29 -2.76 -4.16 2.19
C THR A 29 -3.96 -4.39 3.10
N ARG A 30 -5.07 -4.92 2.55
CA ARG A 30 -6.28 -5.22 3.31
C ARG A 30 -5.99 -6.25 4.40
N GLN A 31 -5.26 -7.32 4.10
CA GLN A 31 -4.87 -8.32 5.10
C GLN A 31 -4.07 -7.70 6.25
N ILE A 32 -3.09 -6.84 5.95
CA ILE A 32 -2.29 -6.16 6.99
C ILE A 32 -3.18 -5.25 7.85
N ARG A 33 -4.10 -4.48 7.24
CA ARG A 33 -5.04 -3.63 7.99
C ARG A 33 -6.01 -4.43 8.86
N VAL A 34 -6.54 -5.54 8.35
CA VAL A 34 -7.42 -6.42 9.13
C VAL A 34 -6.66 -6.99 10.33
N ARG A 35 -5.44 -7.50 10.14
CA ARG A 35 -4.59 -7.99 11.24
C ARG A 35 -4.31 -6.91 12.28
N LEU A 36 -4.02 -5.68 11.83
CA LEU A 36 -3.80 -4.55 12.73
C LEU A 36 -5.06 -4.26 13.57
N LEU A 37 -6.23 -4.19 12.94
CA LEU A 37 -7.50 -3.97 13.63
C LEU A 37 -7.82 -5.11 14.61
N THR A 38 -7.55 -6.35 14.24
CA THR A 38 -7.73 -7.50 15.14
C THR A 38 -6.83 -7.38 16.37
N LEU A 39 -5.52 -7.13 16.18
CA LEU A 39 -4.58 -6.96 17.29
C LEU A 39 -4.93 -5.77 18.20
N GLN A 40 -5.43 -4.67 17.62
CA GLN A 40 -5.85 -3.51 18.40
C GLN A 40 -7.12 -3.76 19.24
N ARG A 41 -7.90 -4.80 18.91
CA ARG A 41 -9.09 -5.21 19.67
C ARG A 41 -8.78 -6.25 20.75
N GLU A 42 -7.57 -6.81 20.77
CA GLU A 42 -7.17 -7.78 21.80
C GLU A 42 -6.99 -7.08 23.15
N LYS A 43 -7.38 -7.75 24.25
CA LYS A 43 -7.27 -7.22 25.62
C LYS A 43 -5.82 -6.96 26.06
N LYS A 44 -4.85 -7.68 25.46
CA LYS A 44 -3.41 -7.49 25.67
C LYS A 44 -2.78 -7.20 24.33
N VAL A 45 -2.58 -5.92 24.02
CA VAL A 45 -2.04 -5.49 22.73
C VAL A 45 -0.53 -5.78 22.69
N ASP A 46 -0.13 -6.67 21.79
CA ASP A 46 1.28 -6.85 21.43
C ASP A 46 1.75 -5.63 20.61
N THR A 47 2.40 -4.69 21.28
CA THR A 47 2.91 -3.44 20.69
C THR A 47 3.93 -3.69 19.59
N ASP A 48 4.76 -4.73 19.70
CA ASP A 48 5.78 -5.03 18.70
C ASP A 48 5.16 -5.50 17.40
N ARG A 49 4.12 -6.35 17.49
CA ARG A 49 3.34 -6.74 16.30
C ARG A 49 2.63 -5.56 15.67
N VAL A 50 2.07 -4.65 16.46
CA VAL A 50 1.44 -3.42 15.95
C VAL A 50 2.45 -2.54 15.22
N ILE A 51 3.64 -2.33 15.80
CA ILE A 51 4.72 -1.55 15.18
C ILE A 51 5.15 -2.19 13.86
N LYS A 52 5.39 -3.51 13.85
CA LYS A 52 5.77 -4.25 12.63
C LYS A 52 4.75 -4.07 11.51
N LEU A 53 3.45 -4.21 11.79
CA LEU A 53 2.39 -4.05 10.79
C LEU A 53 2.27 -2.61 10.29
N ARG A 54 2.43 -1.60 11.17
CA ARG A 54 2.45 -0.18 10.78
C ARG A 54 3.64 0.14 9.88
N SER A 55 4.83 -0.38 10.21
CA SER A 55 6.03 -0.22 9.40
C SER A 55 5.87 -0.89 8.03
N ALA A 56 5.27 -2.08 7.96
CA ALA A 56 4.96 -2.74 6.68
C ALA A 56 4.03 -1.89 5.79
N LEU A 57 3.00 -1.25 6.36
CA LEU A 57 2.12 -0.34 5.61
C LEU A 57 2.85 0.92 5.14
N LYS A 58 3.76 1.48 5.96
CA LYS A 58 4.58 2.64 5.59
C LYS A 58 5.54 2.31 4.45
N GLU A 59 6.27 1.19 4.55
CA GLU A 59 7.19 0.76 3.50
C GLU A 59 6.46 0.46 2.19
N LYS A 60 5.31 -0.20 2.27
CA LYS A 60 4.45 -0.43 1.10
C LYS A 60 3.99 0.87 0.45
N LYS A 61 3.63 1.88 1.25
CA LYS A 61 3.31 3.22 0.74
C LYS A 61 4.51 3.89 0.07
N LYS A 62 5.74 3.68 0.55
CA LYS A 62 6.97 4.20 -0.07
C LYS A 62 7.34 3.48 -1.37
N ARG A 63 7.21 2.15 -1.41
CA ARG A 63 7.56 1.30 -2.57
C ARG A 63 6.48 1.30 -3.65
N GLY A 64 5.25 1.69 -3.33
CA GLY A 64 4.12 1.54 -4.23
C GLY A 64 3.64 0.08 -4.30
N ILE A 65 2.95 -0.25 -5.39
CA ILE A 65 2.41 -1.59 -5.64
C ILE A 65 3.45 -2.55 -6.25
N ALA A 66 4.63 -2.05 -6.62
CA ALA A 66 5.76 -2.81 -7.16
C ALA A 66 6.02 -4.10 -6.39
N GLY A 67 6.07 -3.99 -5.06
CA GLY A 67 6.45 -5.10 -4.19
C GLY A 67 5.44 -6.24 -4.15
N ASP A 68 4.24 -6.08 -4.73
CA ASP A 68 3.28 -7.18 -4.88
C ASP A 68 2.82 -7.38 -6.33
N CYS A 69 3.15 -6.46 -7.23
CA CYS A 69 2.74 -6.45 -8.63
C CYS A 69 3.82 -5.71 -9.42
N GLU A 70 4.93 -6.41 -9.67
CA GLU A 70 6.13 -5.86 -10.31
C GLU A 70 5.84 -5.30 -11.70
N THR A 71 4.93 -5.94 -12.42
CA THR A 71 4.52 -5.56 -13.79
C THR A 71 3.41 -4.51 -13.83
N CYS A 72 2.99 -3.94 -12.70
CA CYS A 72 1.88 -2.98 -12.72
C CYS A 72 2.29 -1.67 -13.38
N SER A 73 1.64 -1.33 -14.50
CA SER A 73 1.86 -0.08 -15.25
C SER A 73 1.57 1.21 -14.47
N PHE A 74 0.90 1.11 -13.33
CA PHE A 74 0.62 2.24 -12.43
C PHE A 74 1.61 2.36 -11.29
N ASN A 75 2.57 1.44 -11.23
CA ASN A 75 3.64 1.50 -10.26
C ASN A 75 4.61 2.63 -10.64
N THR A 76 5.04 3.38 -9.64
CA THR A 76 6.19 4.28 -9.77
C THR A 76 7.31 3.67 -8.95
N THR A 77 8.28 3.05 -9.62
CA THR A 77 9.58 2.76 -9.00
C THR A 77 10.19 4.09 -8.55
N LYS A 78 10.90 4.10 -7.41
CA LYS A 78 11.38 5.34 -6.78
C LYS A 78 12.21 6.22 -7.73
N ASP A 79 12.82 5.65 -8.77
CA ASP A 79 13.60 6.36 -9.78
C ASP A 79 12.76 7.27 -10.71
N ALA A 80 11.44 7.07 -10.79
CA ALA A 80 10.54 7.92 -11.58
C ALA A 80 9.88 9.03 -10.74
N ALA A 81 10.26 9.19 -9.47
CA ALA A 81 9.87 10.36 -8.68
C ALA A 81 10.86 11.50 -8.94
N THR A 82 10.90 12.01 -10.18
CA THR A 82 11.50 13.32 -10.41
C THR A 82 10.80 14.33 -9.48
N PRO A 83 11.54 15.13 -8.70
CA PRO A 83 10.96 16.25 -8.01
C PRO A 83 10.38 17.17 -9.07
N VAL A 84 9.11 17.52 -8.92
CA VAL A 84 8.55 18.65 -9.67
C VAL A 84 9.20 19.86 -9.01
N THR A 85 10.31 20.33 -9.59
CA THR A 85 10.91 21.61 -9.24
C THR A 85 9.96 22.68 -9.78
N GLU A 86 9.41 23.48 -8.87
CA GLU A 86 8.73 24.74 -9.18
C GLU A 86 9.78 25.87 -9.19
#